data_AF-A0A0H2MBQ4-F1
#
_entry.id   AF-A0A0H2MBQ4-F1
#
_cell.length_a   1.000
_cell.length_b   1.000
_cell.length_c   1.000
_cell.angle_alpha   90.00
_cell.angle_beta   90.00
_cell.angle_gamma   90.00
#
_symmetry.space_group_name_H-M   'P 1'
#
loop_
_entity.id
_entity.type
_entity.pdbx_description
1 polymer ?
#
loop_
_entity_poly.entity_id
_entity_poly.type
_entity_poly.pdbx_seq_one_letter_code
_entity_poly.pdbx_strand_id
1 'polypeptide(L)'
;MTRKQLIDTEKDQYPVTRKWAVALLRQCPQAQGLSWASRQDDSARAVVLFGDRIADGVLQAGDGSHSLTDDPGTYDAVLDLADRIGVSIIPGKS
;
A
#
# COMPACT_ATOMS: atom_id res chain seq x y z
N MET A 1 17.87 12.58 4.00
CA MET A 1 17.14 11.42 3.46
C MET A 1 16.35 11.90 2.26
N THR A 2 16.52 11.31 1.07
CA THR A 2 15.81 11.76 -0.15
C THR A 2 14.69 10.80 -0.53
N ARG A 3 13.71 11.26 -1.34
CA ARG A 3 12.66 10.41 -1.92
C ARG A 3 13.24 9.16 -2.57
N LYS A 4 14.31 9.33 -3.36
CA LYS A 4 14.98 8.23 -4.07
C LYS A 4 15.55 7.14 -3.14
N GLN A 5 15.95 7.51 -1.93
CA GLN A 5 16.53 6.58 -0.94
C GLN A 5 15.48 5.81 -0.15
N LEU A 6 14.21 6.17 -0.26
CA LEU A 6 13.11 5.58 0.48
C LEU A 6 12.05 5.02 -0.46
N ILE A 7 11.47 5.87 -1.30
CA ILE A 7 10.28 5.60 -2.13
C ILE A 7 10.66 4.93 -3.46
N ASP A 8 11.73 5.38 -4.11
CA ASP A 8 12.11 4.89 -5.46
C ASP A 8 13.09 3.72 -5.42
N THR A 9 13.08 2.93 -4.33
CA THR A 9 14.03 1.83 -4.15
C THR A 9 13.51 0.52 -4.77
N GLU A 10 14.39 -0.22 -5.42
CA GLU A 10 14.09 -1.54 -5.95
C GLU A 10 13.85 -2.60 -4.85
N LYS A 11 13.28 -3.76 -5.22
CA LYS A 11 12.87 -4.81 -4.28
C LYS A 11 14.01 -5.34 -3.40
N ASP A 12 15.24 -5.33 -3.92
CA ASP A 12 16.46 -5.72 -3.21
C ASP A 12 16.79 -4.80 -2.03
N GLN A 13 16.28 -3.57 -2.02
CA GLN A 13 16.46 -2.60 -0.95
C GLN A 13 15.39 -2.69 0.16
N TYR A 14 14.38 -3.57 0.00
CA TYR A 14 13.32 -3.74 1.00
C TYR A 14 13.85 -4.09 2.42
N PRO A 15 14.93 -4.89 2.58
CA PRO A 15 15.52 -5.08 3.90
C PRO A 15 16.03 -3.79 4.55
N VAL A 16 16.47 -2.81 3.75
CA VAL A 16 16.94 -1.51 4.24
C VAL A 16 15.76 -0.59 4.54
N THR A 17 14.77 -0.49 3.64
CA THR A 17 13.58 0.36 3.88
C THR A 17 12.78 -0.12 5.09
N ARG A 18 12.74 -1.44 5.35
CA ARG A 18 12.12 -2.00 6.57
C ARG A 18 12.77 -1.51 7.87
N LYS A 19 14.08 -1.27 7.89
CA LYS A 19 14.76 -0.75 9.10
C LYS A 19 14.23 0.62 9.50
N TRP A 20 13.78 1.43 8.54
CA TRP A 20 13.14 2.71 8.83
C TRP A 20 11.80 2.55 9.52
N ALA A 21 10.98 1.59 9.10
CA ALA A 21 9.73 1.28 9.80
C ALA A 21 9.97 0.87 11.26
N VAL A 22 10.98 0.03 11.52
CA VAL A 22 11.36 -0.38 12.88
C VAL A 22 11.90 0.80 13.71
N ALA A 23 12.72 1.67 13.09
CA ALA A 23 13.24 2.85 13.77
C ALA A 23 12.10 3.81 14.15
N LEU A 24 11.15 4.05 13.25
CA LEU A 24 9.98 4.90 13.50
C LEU A 24 9.05 4.31 14.55
N LEU A 25 8.82 2.99 14.52
CA LEU A 25 8.11 2.29 15.59
C LEU A 25 8.77 2.59 16.94
N ARG A 26 10.10 2.45 17.07
CA ARG A 26 10.79 2.66 18.37
C ARG A 26 10.88 4.12 18.80
N GLN A 27 11.16 5.03 17.88
CA GLN A 27 11.50 6.43 18.18
C GLN A 27 10.27 7.34 18.25
N CYS A 28 9.15 6.94 17.64
CA CYS A 28 7.93 7.73 17.62
C CYS A 28 6.80 6.95 18.31
N PRO A 29 6.79 6.86 19.65
CA PRO A 29 5.80 6.06 20.38
C PRO A 29 4.35 6.51 20.17
N GLN A 30 4.14 7.79 19.81
CA GLN A 30 2.83 8.37 19.53
C GLN A 30 2.33 8.11 18.09
N ALA A 31 3.21 7.67 17.19
CA ALA A 31 2.80 7.40 15.81
C ALA A 31 2.05 6.07 15.74
N GLN A 32 0.90 6.05 15.06
CA GLN A 32 0.11 4.83 14.86
C GLN A 32 0.54 4.02 13.62
N GLY A 33 1.42 4.59 12.79
CA GLY A 33 1.86 3.96 11.56
C GLY A 33 2.67 4.90 10.68
N LEU A 34 2.78 4.52 9.41
CA LEU A 34 3.49 5.21 8.36
C LEU A 34 2.54 5.52 7.22
N SER A 35 2.71 6.67 6.58
CA SER A 35 2.07 6.97 5.30
C SER A 35 3.13 7.04 4.22
N TRP A 36 2.87 6.38 3.09
CA TRP A 36 3.83 6.19 2.02
C TRP A 36 3.14 6.46 0.68
N ALA A 37 3.80 7.21 -0.21
CA ALA A 37 3.29 7.40 -1.58
C ALA A 37 3.67 6.19 -2.44
N SER A 38 2.72 5.62 -3.19
CA SER A 38 3.05 4.52 -4.10
C SER A 38 4.06 4.99 -5.15
N ARG A 39 5.11 4.20 -5.40
CA ARG A 39 6.06 4.49 -6.47
C ARG A 39 5.40 4.41 -7.85
N GLN A 40 4.44 3.51 -8.01
CA GLN A 40 3.76 3.25 -9.29
C GLN A 40 2.60 4.21 -9.52
N ASP A 41 1.96 4.66 -8.44
CA ASP A 41 0.82 5.56 -8.47
C ASP A 41 1.02 6.66 -7.42
N ASP A 42 1.90 7.62 -7.73
CA ASP A 42 2.30 8.71 -6.82
C ASP A 42 1.14 9.67 -6.48
N SER A 43 -0.06 9.40 -7.01
CA SER A 43 -1.30 10.09 -6.67
C SER A 43 -1.97 9.52 -5.41
N ALA A 44 -1.67 8.27 -5.05
CA ALA A 44 -2.31 7.55 -3.95
C ALA A 44 -1.37 7.34 -2.75
N ARG A 45 -1.93 7.49 -1.54
CA ARG A 45 -1.23 7.24 -0.28
C ARG A 45 -1.56 5.83 0.21
N ALA A 46 -0.53 5.01 0.39
CA ALA A 46 -0.59 3.82 1.20
C ALA A 46 -0.35 4.17 2.68
N VAL A 47 -0.97 3.42 3.59
CA VAL A 47 -0.70 3.50 5.03
C VAL A 47 -0.31 2.12 5.56
N VAL A 48 0.68 2.08 6.45
CA VAL A 48 1.12 0.89 7.17
C VAL A 48 0.94 1.17 8.66
N LEU A 49 0.02 0.45 9.30
CA LEU A 49 -0.31 0.67 10.71
C LEU A 49 0.49 -0.29 11.61
N PHE A 50 0.85 0.20 12.80
CA PHE A 50 1.48 -0.62 13.84
C PHE A 50 0.37 -1.33 14.63
N GLY A 51 0.20 -2.63 14.41
CA GLY A 51 -0.93 -3.38 14.96
C GLY A 51 -1.03 -3.38 16.49
N ASP A 52 0.10 -3.25 17.19
CA ASP A 52 0.17 -3.11 18.65
C ASP A 52 -0.34 -1.74 19.17
N ARG A 53 -0.59 -0.78 18.28
CA ARG A 53 -1.05 0.58 18.60
C ARG A 53 -2.45 0.89 18.09
N ILE A 54 -3.09 -0.07 17.42
CA ILE A 54 -4.47 0.06 16.95
C ILE A 54 -5.32 -0.84 17.83
N ALA A 55 -6.22 -0.24 18.60
CA ALA A 55 -7.15 -1.01 19.41
C ALA A 55 -8.14 -1.77 18.52
N ASP A 56 -8.58 -2.92 19.00
CA ASP A 56 -9.57 -3.74 18.31
C ASP A 56 -10.84 -2.93 18.04
N GLY A 57 -11.39 -3.10 16.83
CA GLY A 57 -12.63 -2.43 16.41
C GLY A 57 -12.48 -0.95 16.02
N VAL A 58 -11.29 -0.35 16.14
CA VAL A 58 -11.04 1.02 15.66
C VAL A 58 -11.09 1.10 14.13
N LEU A 59 -10.60 0.06 13.46
CA LEU A 59 -10.72 -0.08 12.01
C LEU A 59 -11.94 -0.92 11.71
N GLN A 60 -12.88 -0.34 10.97
CA GLN A 60 -14.03 -1.02 10.43
C GLN A 60 -13.98 -0.89 8.92
N ALA A 61 -14.33 -1.97 8.21
CA ALA A 61 -14.61 -1.84 6.80
C ALA A 61 -15.74 -0.81 6.65
N GLY A 62 -15.55 0.16 5.75
CA GLY A 62 -16.59 1.14 5.43
C GLY A 62 -17.68 0.48 4.60
N ASP A 63 -17.79 0.91 3.34
CA ASP A 63 -18.66 0.23 2.38
C ASP A 63 -18.23 -1.23 2.17
N GLY A 64 -19.17 -2.04 1.70
CA GLY A 64 -18.92 -3.44 1.41
C GLY A 64 -17.80 -3.64 0.38
N SER A 65 -17.06 -4.74 0.51
CA SER A 65 -16.13 -5.14 -0.55
C SER A 65 -16.92 -5.54 -1.79
N HIS A 66 -16.51 -5.05 -2.96
CA HIS A 66 -17.04 -5.49 -4.24
C HIS A 66 -16.27 -6.73 -4.73
N SER A 67 -16.96 -7.64 -5.42
CA SER A 67 -16.31 -8.79 -6.07
C SER A 67 -15.56 -8.30 -7.30
N LEU A 68 -14.28 -8.63 -7.42
CA LEU A 68 -13.51 -8.28 -8.61
C LEU A 68 -14.01 -9.00 -9.87
N THR A 69 -14.62 -10.19 -9.72
CA THR A 69 -15.07 -11.03 -10.84
C THR A 69 -16.56 -10.92 -11.11
N ASP A 70 -17.35 -10.61 -10.08
CA ASP A 70 -18.82 -10.61 -10.18
C ASP A 70 -19.43 -9.21 -10.20
N ASP A 71 -18.61 -8.15 -10.04
CA ASP A 71 -19.02 -6.76 -10.21
C ASP A 71 -18.33 -6.14 -11.44
N PRO A 72 -19.04 -5.97 -12.57
CA PRO A 72 -18.45 -5.45 -13.81
C PRO A 72 -17.83 -4.05 -13.65
N GLY A 73 -18.45 -3.17 -12.86
CA GLY A 73 -17.93 -1.82 -12.64
C GLY A 73 -16.59 -1.82 -11.91
N THR A 74 -16.43 -2.68 -10.91
CA THR A 74 -15.15 -2.89 -10.21
C THR A 74 -14.10 -3.48 -11.15
N TYR A 75 -14.48 -4.44 -11.99
CA TYR A 75 -13.57 -5.03 -12.97
C TYR A 75 -13.04 -3.97 -13.94
N ASP A 76 -13.92 -3.18 -14.55
CA ASP A 76 -13.55 -2.10 -15.48
C ASP A 76 -12.65 -1.05 -14.79
N ALA A 77 -12.99 -0.64 -13.57
CA ALA A 77 -12.17 0.31 -12.81
C ALA A 77 -10.74 -0.21 -12.53
N VAL A 78 -10.57 -1.52 -12.35
CA VAL A 78 -9.24 -2.13 -12.18
C VAL A 78 -8.47 -2.17 -13.50
N LEU A 79 -9.14 -2.44 -14.63
CA LEU A 79 -8.51 -2.35 -15.96
C LEU A 79 -8.03 -0.93 -16.26
N ASP A 80 -8.88 0.07 -16.01
CA ASP A 80 -8.54 1.48 -16.17
C ASP A 80 -7.36 1.91 -15.29
N LEU A 81 -7.31 1.42 -14.05
CA LEU A 81 -6.18 1.67 -13.17
C LEU A 81 -4.91 1.02 -13.72
N ALA A 82 -4.97 -0.24 -14.17
CA ALA A 82 -3.83 -0.97 -14.70
C ALA A 82 -3.20 -0.27 -15.92
N ASP A 83 -4.04 0.23 -16.84
CA ASP A 83 -3.58 1.03 -17.99
C ASP A 83 -2.89 2.31 -17.52
N ARG A 84 -3.51 3.05 -16.59
CA ARG A 84 -2.97 4.31 -16.06
C ARG A 84 -1.60 4.16 -15.40
N ILE A 85 -1.38 3.06 -14.67
CA ILE A 85 -0.12 2.81 -13.95
C ILE A 85 0.88 1.96 -14.75
N GLY A 86 0.56 1.63 -16.00
CA GLY A 86 1.44 0.89 -16.92
C GLY A 86 1.71 -0.55 -16.50
N VAL A 87 0.73 -1.21 -15.87
CA VAL A 87 0.82 -2.62 -15.45
C VAL A 87 0.10 -3.52 -16.44
N SER A 88 0.77 -4.59 -16.87
CA SER A 88 0.16 -5.61 -17.72
C SER A 88 -0.58 -6.65 -16.89
N ILE A 89 -1.85 -6.89 -17.24
CA ILE A 89 -2.65 -7.99 -16.69
C ILE A 89 -2.36 -9.25 -17.50
N ILE A 90 -1.97 -10.32 -16.81
CA ILE A 90 -1.66 -11.63 -17.41
C ILE A 90 -2.72 -12.65 -17.00
N PRO A 91 -3.10 -13.58 -17.88
CA PRO A 91 -3.98 -14.69 -17.52
C PRO A 91 -3.42 -15.47 -16.31
N GLY A 92 -4.28 -15.79 -15.36
CA GLY A 92 -3.92 -16.65 -14.23
C GLY A 92 -3.50 -18.05 -14.70
N LYS A 93 -2.52 -18.65 -14.04
CA LYS A 93 -2.19 -20.07 -14.27
C LYS A 93 -3.38 -20.92 -13.85
N SER A 94 -3.91 -21.71 -14.78
CA SER A 94 -4.92 -22.75 -14.52
C SER A 94 -4.36 -23.88 -13.67
#